data_AF-E4XT17-F1
#
_entry.id   AF-E4XT17-F1
#
_cell.length_a   1.000
_cell.length_b   1.000
_cell.length_c   1.000
_cell.angle_alpha   90.00
_cell.angle_beta   90.00
_cell.angle_gamma   90.00
#
_symmetry.space_group_name_H-M   'P 1'
#
loop_
_entity.id
_entity.type
_entity.pdbx_description
1 polymer ?
#
loop_
_entity_poly.entity_id
_entity_poly.type
_entity_poly.pdbx_seq_one_letter_code
_entity_poly.pdbx_strand_id
1 'polypeptide(L)'
;MGLFGTTKVDPKKMVSEMSTGLRKETRAIDRQILQIEREQQKTKAEIKKHAKKNDIDVCKILAKELVNSQKAVSRMHASKAQINSVMMNMRTQAATIRMTGAIEKSTQVMQSMSKLVKLPELQKTMTAMSKEMMKMGIIDELMDDAMESLDPEDMEEEVDAQVEKVLHEITKGELGSLPSAGTSVPAAQVAQPAAAESDDEDDMLERLNALKS
;
A
#
# COMPACT_ATOMS: atom_id res chain seq x y z
N MET A 1 -19.70 17.47 -44.43
CA MET A 1 -19.29 16.06 -44.58
C MET A 1 -18.16 16.01 -45.59
N GLY A 2 -16.95 15.64 -45.16
CA GLY A 2 -15.82 15.42 -46.06
C GLY A 2 -15.85 14.00 -46.60
N LEU A 3 -15.95 13.88 -47.92
CA LEU A 3 -15.87 12.66 -48.71
C LEU A 3 -14.37 12.37 -48.94
N PHE A 4 -13.93 11.12 -48.71
CA PHE A 4 -12.56 10.58 -48.84
C PHE A 4 -11.62 10.70 -47.63
N GLY A 5 -11.12 9.53 -47.21
CA GLY A 5 -10.11 9.34 -46.17
C GLY A 5 -10.73 8.98 -44.82
N THR A 6 -10.33 7.84 -44.25
CA THR A 6 -10.68 7.40 -42.89
C THR A 6 -10.78 8.62 -41.97
N THR A 7 -11.96 8.87 -41.40
CA THR A 7 -12.15 9.97 -40.45
C THR A 7 -11.15 9.77 -39.32
N LYS A 8 -10.02 10.48 -39.34
CA LYS A 8 -9.09 10.56 -38.22
C LYS A 8 -9.96 10.95 -37.02
N VAL A 9 -10.12 10.03 -36.08
CA VAL A 9 -10.99 10.24 -34.93
C VAL A 9 -10.52 11.53 -34.26
N ASP A 10 -11.46 12.45 -34.02
CA ASP A 10 -11.16 13.76 -33.45
C ASP A 10 -10.41 13.57 -32.11
N PRO A 11 -9.18 14.10 -31.95
CA PRO A 11 -8.41 13.98 -30.72
C PRO A 11 -9.20 14.39 -29.47
N LYS A 12 -10.11 15.35 -29.59
CA LYS A 12 -10.99 15.77 -28.48
C LYS A 12 -11.96 14.66 -28.07
N LYS A 13 -12.49 13.91 -29.04
CA LYS A 13 -13.39 12.78 -28.79
C LYS A 13 -12.62 11.63 -28.13
N MET A 14 -11.42 11.31 -28.62
CA MET A 14 -10.56 10.29 -28.01
C MET A 14 -10.23 10.61 -26.55
N VAL A 15 -9.81 11.84 -26.24
CA VAL A 15 -9.55 12.27 -24.84
C VAL A 15 -10.80 12.16 -23.96
N SER A 16 -11.98 12.49 -24.51
CA SER A 16 -13.25 12.37 -23.80
C SER A 16 -13.63 10.90 -23.53
N GLU A 17 -13.44 10.02 -24.50
CA GLU A 17 -13.69 8.57 -24.38
C GLU A 17 -12.76 7.94 -23.35
N MET A 18 -11.45 8.22 -23.41
CA MET A 18 -10.48 7.77 -22.41
C MET A 18 -10.83 8.28 -21.01
N SER A 19 -11.19 9.56 -20.88
CA SER A 19 -11.65 10.15 -19.61
C SER A 19 -12.93 9.49 -19.08
N THR A 20 -13.78 8.98 -19.96
CA THR A 20 -14.99 8.25 -19.56
C THR A 20 -14.66 6.84 -19.10
N GLY A 21 -13.73 6.16 -19.78
CA GLY A 21 -13.16 4.89 -19.36
C GLY A 21 -12.53 4.96 -17.97
N LEU A 22 -11.62 5.91 -17.75
CA LEU A 22 -10.97 6.13 -16.44
C LEU A 22 -11.98 6.35 -15.30
N ARG A 23 -13.07 7.08 -15.55
CA ARG A 23 -14.14 7.26 -14.55
C ARG A 23 -14.95 5.99 -14.29
N LYS A 24 -15.06 5.07 -15.25
CA LYS A 24 -15.72 3.78 -15.02
C LYS A 24 -14.84 2.89 -14.13
N GLU A 25 -13.54 2.83 -14.43
CA GLU A 25 -12.55 2.11 -13.62
C GLU A 25 -12.48 2.65 -12.20
N THR A 26 -12.45 3.98 -12.03
CA THR A 26 -12.48 4.61 -10.70
C THR A 26 -13.67 4.16 -9.86
N ARG A 27 -14.87 4.08 -10.47
CA ARG A 27 -16.07 3.61 -9.78
C ARG A 27 -16.05 2.10 -9.49
N ALA A 28 -15.36 1.30 -10.31
CA ALA A 28 -15.17 -0.12 -10.05
C ALA A 28 -14.29 -0.33 -8.82
N ILE A 29 -13.16 0.38 -8.76
CA ILE A 29 -12.27 0.43 -7.59
C ILE A 29 -13.03 0.85 -6.34
N ASP A 30 -13.83 1.92 -6.40
CA ASP A 30 -14.63 2.38 -5.25
C ASP A 30 -15.60 1.31 -4.74
N ARG A 31 -16.23 0.54 -5.64
CA ARG A 31 -17.12 -0.57 -5.24
C ARG A 31 -16.36 -1.71 -4.58
N GLN A 32 -15.20 -2.07 -5.12
CA GLN A 32 -14.34 -3.11 -4.58
C GLN A 32 -13.79 -2.73 -3.21
N ILE A 33 -13.35 -1.48 -3.01
CA ILE A 33 -12.92 -0.96 -1.70
C ILE A 33 -14.05 -1.17 -0.68
N LEU A 34 -15.27 -0.74 -0.99
CA LEU A 34 -16.42 -0.89 -0.09
C LEU A 34 -16.75 -2.36 0.21
N GLN A 35 -16.53 -3.27 -0.75
CA GLN A 35 -16.73 -4.69 -0.52
C GLN A 35 -15.69 -5.25 0.44
N ILE A 36 -14.40 -4.96 0.20
CA ILE A 36 -13.29 -5.42 1.04
C ILE A 36 -13.43 -4.85 2.46
N GLU A 37 -13.77 -3.57 2.62
CA GLU A 37 -13.99 -2.95 3.94
C GLU A 37 -15.11 -3.64 4.73
N ARG A 38 -16.20 -4.08 4.07
CA ARG A 38 -17.27 -4.85 4.72
C ARG A 38 -16.79 -6.23 5.14
N GLU A 39 -15.98 -6.88 4.32
CA GLU A 39 -15.38 -8.18 4.64
C GLU A 39 -14.40 -8.03 5.82
N GLN A 40 -13.56 -7.00 5.83
CA GLN A 40 -12.68 -6.68 6.96
C GLN A 40 -13.45 -6.48 8.27
N GLN A 41 -14.63 -5.84 8.24
CA GLN A 41 -15.48 -5.69 9.43
C GLN A 41 -15.97 -7.04 9.96
N LYS A 42 -16.30 -7.99 9.08
CA LYS A 42 -16.68 -9.36 9.48
C LYS A 42 -15.48 -10.09 10.08
N THR A 43 -14.31 -10.04 9.44
CA THR A 43 -13.08 -10.64 9.95
C THR A 43 -12.71 -10.09 11.32
N LYS A 44 -12.85 -8.77 11.56
CA LYS A 44 -12.66 -8.16 12.88
C LYS A 44 -13.62 -8.72 13.93
N ALA A 45 -14.87 -8.98 13.57
CA ALA A 45 -15.84 -9.58 14.48
C ALA A 45 -15.51 -11.05 14.78
N GLU A 46 -15.03 -11.81 13.78
CA GLU A 46 -14.58 -13.19 13.94
C GLU A 46 -13.34 -13.30 14.82
N ILE A 47 -12.34 -12.43 14.62
CA ILE A 47 -11.15 -12.34 15.49
C ILE A 47 -11.58 -12.15 16.95
N LYS A 48 -12.52 -11.24 17.24
CA LYS A 48 -13.04 -11.04 18.60
C LYS A 48 -13.77 -12.26 19.15
N LYS A 49 -14.49 -13.00 18.31
CA LYS A 49 -15.21 -14.22 18.72
C LYS A 49 -14.24 -15.35 19.07
N HIS A 50 -13.18 -15.53 18.28
CA HIS A 50 -12.15 -16.54 18.52
C HIS A 50 -11.20 -16.16 19.66
N ALA A 51 -10.94 -14.86 19.85
CA ALA A 51 -10.19 -14.35 20.99
C ALA A 51 -10.83 -14.77 22.32
N LYS A 52 -12.16 -14.63 22.45
CA LYS A 52 -12.92 -15.08 23.64
C LYS A 52 -12.85 -16.58 23.90
N LYS A 53 -12.55 -17.38 22.88
CA LYS A 53 -12.40 -18.83 22.98
C LYS A 53 -10.96 -19.26 23.25
N ASN A 54 -10.01 -18.32 23.28
CA ASN A 54 -8.58 -18.57 23.36
C ASN A 54 -8.01 -19.37 22.17
N ASP A 55 -8.64 -19.26 20.98
CA ASP A 55 -8.13 -19.89 19.74
C ASP A 55 -7.03 -19.01 19.10
N ILE A 56 -5.82 -19.01 19.67
CA ILE A 56 -4.72 -18.11 19.27
C ILE A 56 -4.33 -18.31 17.79
N ASP A 57 -4.23 -19.55 17.32
CA ASP A 57 -3.80 -19.85 15.95
C ASP A 57 -4.80 -19.34 14.91
N VAL A 58 -6.11 -19.47 15.19
CA VAL A 58 -7.16 -18.95 14.32
C VAL A 58 -7.13 -17.42 14.29
N CYS A 59 -6.94 -16.79 15.45
CA CYS A 59 -6.76 -15.34 15.52
C CYS A 59 -5.57 -14.86 14.67
N LYS A 60 -4.42 -15.54 14.74
CA LYS A 60 -3.23 -15.22 13.93
C LYS A 60 -3.50 -15.31 12.44
N ILE A 61 -4.15 -16.36 11.97
CA ILE A 61 -4.50 -16.53 10.55
C ILE A 61 -5.45 -15.43 10.09
N LEU A 62 -6.52 -15.16 10.85
CA LEU A 62 -7.49 -14.11 10.50
C LEU A 62 -6.88 -12.71 10.54
N ALA A 63 -5.92 -12.46 11.43
CA ALA A 63 -5.21 -11.19 11.49
C ALA A 63 -4.23 -11.00 10.32
N LYS A 64 -3.54 -12.06 9.88
CA LYS A 64 -2.76 -12.06 8.63
C LYS A 64 -3.63 -11.68 7.44
N GLU A 65 -4.81 -12.30 7.33
CA GLU A 65 -5.76 -11.98 6.26
C GLU A 65 -6.26 -10.52 6.33
N LEU A 66 -6.49 -10.01 7.54
CA LEU A 66 -6.89 -8.62 7.74
C LEU A 66 -5.80 -7.62 7.33
N VAL A 67 -4.53 -7.89 7.66
CA VAL A 67 -3.39 -7.04 7.24
C VAL A 67 -3.24 -7.06 5.72
N ASN A 68 -3.34 -8.23 5.09
CA ASN A 68 -3.30 -8.36 3.63
C ASN A 68 -4.44 -7.59 2.96
N SER A 69 -5.65 -7.67 3.52
CA SER A 69 -6.81 -6.91 3.06
C SER A 69 -6.60 -5.39 3.19
N GLN A 70 -5.95 -4.93 4.26
CA GLN A 70 -5.62 -3.50 4.45
C GLN A 70 -4.57 -3.02 3.44
N LYS A 71 -3.53 -3.82 3.18
CA LYS A 71 -2.53 -3.56 2.13
C LYS A 71 -3.20 -3.47 0.75
N ALA A 72 -4.13 -4.37 0.45
CA ALA A 72 -4.90 -4.34 -0.80
C ALA A 72 -5.71 -3.04 -0.95
N VAL A 73 -6.46 -2.63 0.09
CA VAL A 73 -7.21 -1.36 0.06
C VAL A 73 -6.29 -0.15 -0.09
N SER A 74 -5.14 -0.13 0.59
CA SER A 74 -4.13 0.93 0.43
C SER A 74 -3.63 1.03 -1.01
N ARG A 75 -3.30 -0.11 -1.64
CA ARG A 75 -2.91 -0.19 -3.05
C ARG A 75 -4.02 0.32 -3.97
N MET A 76 -5.28 -0.01 -3.71
CA MET A 76 -6.42 0.48 -4.48
C MET A 76 -6.61 2.01 -4.36
N HIS A 77 -6.39 2.60 -3.17
CA HIS A 77 -6.39 4.05 -3.00
C HIS A 77 -5.25 4.74 -3.77
N ALA A 78 -4.05 4.17 -3.74
CA ALA A 78 -2.93 4.66 -4.55
C ALA A 78 -3.26 4.61 -6.04
N SER A 79 -3.89 3.52 -6.49
CA SER A 79 -4.35 3.34 -7.88
C SER A 79 -5.37 4.41 -8.29
N LYS A 80 -6.34 4.70 -7.42
CA LYS A 80 -7.30 5.79 -7.63
C LYS A 80 -6.61 7.15 -7.77
N ALA A 81 -5.59 7.42 -6.97
CA ALA A 81 -4.81 8.65 -7.07
C ALA A 81 -4.07 8.74 -8.43
N GLN A 82 -3.48 7.63 -8.91
CA GLN A 82 -2.84 7.58 -10.23
C GLN A 82 -3.86 7.81 -11.36
N ILE A 83 -5.05 7.20 -11.30
CA ILE A 83 -6.11 7.46 -12.29
C ILE A 83 -6.52 8.93 -12.28
N ASN A 84 -6.65 9.55 -11.10
CA ASN A 84 -6.96 10.97 -10.98
C ASN A 84 -5.87 11.86 -11.61
N SER A 85 -4.59 11.54 -11.42
CA SER A 85 -3.47 12.21 -12.09
C SER A 85 -3.59 12.16 -13.60
N VAL A 86 -3.85 10.96 -14.16
CA VAL A 86 -4.06 10.77 -15.61
C VAL A 86 -5.27 11.57 -16.09
N MET A 87 -6.39 11.56 -15.35
CA MET A 87 -7.57 12.35 -15.70
C MET A 87 -7.31 13.86 -15.70
N MET A 88 -6.51 14.39 -14.77
CA MET A 88 -6.15 15.81 -14.78
C MET A 88 -5.32 16.14 -16.01
N ASN A 89 -4.31 15.33 -16.32
CA ASN A 89 -3.51 15.49 -17.51
C ASN A 89 -4.35 15.41 -18.79
N MET A 90 -5.32 14.50 -18.87
CA MET A 90 -6.26 14.43 -20.00
C MET A 90 -7.09 15.70 -20.16
N ARG A 91 -7.49 16.35 -19.06
CA ARG A 91 -8.19 17.65 -19.14
C ARG A 91 -7.27 18.74 -19.67
N THR A 92 -6.01 18.77 -19.23
CA THR A 92 -4.99 19.67 -19.76
C THR A 92 -4.81 19.44 -21.26
N GLN A 93 -4.66 18.20 -21.70
CA GLN A 93 -4.55 17.85 -23.12
C GLN A 93 -5.77 18.32 -23.93
N ALA A 94 -6.99 18.14 -23.41
CA ALA A 94 -8.18 18.66 -24.06
C ALA A 94 -8.17 20.20 -24.18
N ALA A 95 -7.61 20.92 -23.21
CA ALA A 95 -7.45 22.37 -23.27
C ALA A 95 -6.37 22.77 -24.29
N THR A 96 -5.21 22.12 -24.28
CA THR A 96 -4.13 22.30 -25.25
C THR A 96 -4.64 22.09 -26.68
N ILE A 97 -5.37 21.00 -26.95
CA ILE A 97 -5.95 20.72 -28.27
C ILE A 97 -6.97 21.81 -28.69
N ARG A 98 -7.71 22.40 -27.76
CA ARG A 98 -8.63 23.51 -28.08
C ARG A 98 -7.89 24.80 -28.42
N MET A 99 -6.79 25.08 -27.73
CA MET A 99 -6.05 26.34 -27.86
C MET A 99 -5.06 26.32 -29.03
N THR A 100 -4.30 25.23 -29.17
CA THR A 100 -3.19 25.13 -30.13
C THR A 100 -3.48 24.19 -31.29
N GLY A 101 -4.52 23.35 -31.18
CA GLY A 101 -4.78 22.27 -32.14
C GLY A 101 -3.77 21.12 -32.09
N ALA A 102 -2.75 21.20 -31.23
CA ALA A 102 -1.70 20.20 -31.08
C ALA A 102 -1.94 19.30 -29.86
N ILE A 103 -1.36 18.11 -29.92
CA ILE A 103 -1.26 17.18 -28.79
C ILE A 103 0.14 17.33 -28.20
N GLU A 104 0.24 17.46 -26.89
CA GLU A 104 1.52 17.51 -26.18
C GLU A 104 1.88 16.13 -25.63
N LYS A 105 3.18 15.83 -25.59
CA LYS A 105 3.68 14.62 -24.93
C LYS A 105 3.69 14.83 -23.41
N SER A 106 3.26 13.83 -22.65
CA SER A 106 3.27 13.86 -21.18
C SER A 106 3.96 12.63 -20.59
N THR A 107 5.17 12.86 -20.07
CA THR A 107 5.93 11.86 -19.30
C THR A 107 5.25 11.52 -17.97
N GLN A 108 4.52 12.46 -17.37
CA GLN A 108 3.76 12.21 -16.15
C GLN A 108 2.61 11.21 -16.39
N VAL A 109 1.87 11.37 -17.50
CA VAL A 109 0.84 10.40 -17.91
C VAL A 109 1.48 9.04 -18.13
N MET A 110 2.62 8.99 -18.82
CA MET A 110 3.36 7.75 -19.07
C MET A 110 3.70 7.01 -17.77
N GLN A 111 4.26 7.70 -16.78
CA GLN A 111 4.62 7.11 -15.49
C GLN A 111 3.40 6.62 -14.70
N SER A 112 2.35 7.43 -14.60
CA SER A 112 1.11 7.02 -13.92
C SER A 112 0.46 5.83 -14.62
N MET A 113 0.50 5.79 -15.96
CA MET A 113 -0.07 4.68 -16.74
C MET A 113 0.71 3.38 -16.55
N SER A 114 2.04 3.44 -16.52
CA SER A 114 2.90 2.29 -16.24
C SER A 114 2.57 1.65 -14.89
N LYS A 115 2.41 2.46 -13.84
CA LYS A 115 1.99 1.98 -12.51
C LYS A 115 0.62 1.32 -12.53
N LEU A 116 -0.32 1.87 -13.32
CA LEU A 116 -1.68 1.35 -13.41
C LEU A 116 -1.78 0.04 -14.20
N VAL A 117 -0.93 -0.18 -15.19
CA VAL A 117 -0.89 -1.43 -15.97
C VAL A 117 -0.43 -2.63 -15.13
N LYS A 118 0.39 -2.41 -14.10
CA LYS A 118 0.86 -3.46 -13.19
C LYS A 118 -0.23 -4.00 -12.26
N LEU A 119 -1.37 -3.32 -12.17
CA LEU A 119 -2.47 -3.75 -11.31
C LEU A 119 -3.36 -4.73 -12.07
N PRO A 120 -3.53 -5.98 -11.58
CA PRO A 120 -4.26 -7.02 -12.32
C PRO A 120 -5.68 -6.60 -12.71
N GLU A 121 -6.35 -5.85 -11.82
CA GLU A 121 -7.73 -5.38 -12.02
C GLU A 121 -7.86 -4.35 -13.14
N LEU A 122 -6.80 -3.58 -13.40
CA LEU A 122 -6.78 -2.48 -14.37
C LEU A 122 -5.93 -2.78 -15.61
N GLN A 123 -5.16 -3.86 -15.58
CA GLN A 123 -4.16 -4.19 -16.59
C GLN A 123 -4.74 -4.14 -18.01
N LYS A 124 -5.87 -4.81 -18.25
CA LYS A 124 -6.48 -4.88 -19.59
C LYS A 124 -6.91 -3.51 -20.10
N THR A 125 -7.59 -2.72 -19.27
CA THR A 125 -8.15 -1.42 -19.65
C THR A 125 -7.04 -0.38 -19.82
N MET A 126 -6.05 -0.40 -18.93
CA MET A 126 -4.91 0.51 -18.96
C MET A 126 -3.94 0.17 -20.10
N THR A 127 -3.72 -1.10 -20.41
CA THR A 127 -2.90 -1.49 -21.57
C THR A 127 -3.52 -1.02 -22.89
N ALA A 128 -4.84 -1.19 -23.05
CA ALA A 128 -5.55 -0.71 -24.23
C ALA A 128 -5.46 0.82 -24.36
N MET A 129 -5.68 1.53 -23.26
CA MET A 129 -5.63 2.99 -23.23
C MET A 129 -4.19 3.53 -23.42
N SER A 130 -3.17 2.86 -22.88
CA SER A 130 -1.76 3.20 -23.11
C SER A 130 -1.42 3.11 -24.60
N LYS A 131 -1.88 2.06 -25.29
CA LYS A 131 -1.71 1.89 -26.74
C LYS A 131 -2.43 2.97 -27.54
N GLU A 132 -3.60 3.43 -27.10
CA GLU A 132 -4.31 4.55 -27.73
C GLU A 132 -3.59 5.88 -27.50
N MET A 133 -3.13 6.15 -26.28
CA MET A 133 -2.37 7.36 -25.93
C MET A 133 -1.03 7.44 -26.70
N MET A 134 -0.39 6.29 -26.93
CA MET A 134 0.80 6.18 -27.79
C MET A 134 0.49 6.54 -29.24
N LYS A 135 -0.59 5.98 -29.82
CA LYS A 135 -1.04 6.35 -31.18
C LYS A 135 -1.39 7.82 -31.33
N MET A 136 -1.87 8.44 -30.26
CA MET A 136 -2.19 9.87 -30.23
C MET A 136 -0.96 10.76 -30.05
N GLY A 137 0.22 10.20 -29.75
CA GLY A 137 1.42 10.96 -29.43
C GLY A 137 1.36 11.66 -28.07
N ILE A 138 0.47 11.24 -27.17
CA ILE A 138 0.41 11.72 -25.78
C ILE A 138 1.54 11.10 -24.97
N ILE A 139 1.83 9.81 -25.24
CA ILE A 139 2.89 9.05 -24.59
C ILE A 139 3.89 8.67 -25.67
N ASP A 140 5.18 8.71 -25.35
CA ASP A 140 6.24 8.26 -26.26
C ASP A 140 6.25 6.73 -26.41
N GLU A 141 6.74 6.26 -27.56
CA GLU A 141 7.18 4.87 -27.73
C GLU A 141 8.46 4.68 -26.92
N LEU A 142 8.35 4.49 -25.60
CA LEU A 142 9.50 4.22 -24.76
C LEU A 142 9.49 2.76 -24.29
N MET A 143 10.58 2.10 -24.68
CA MET A 143 11.02 0.75 -24.35
C MET A 143 10.78 0.43 -22.88
N ASP A 144 10.55 -0.85 -22.62
CA ASP A 144 10.66 -1.50 -21.32
C ASP A 144 12.05 -1.23 -20.69
N ASP A 145 12.29 0.00 -20.23
CA ASP A 145 13.30 0.22 -19.20
C ASP A 145 12.67 -0.27 -17.91
N ALA A 146 13.01 -1.52 -17.64
CA ALA A 146 12.95 -2.19 -16.36
C ALA A 146 13.67 -1.37 -15.28
N MET A 147 13.14 -0.20 -14.94
CA MET A 147 13.39 0.43 -13.66
C MET A 147 12.41 -0.18 -12.67
N GLU A 148 12.80 -1.38 -12.27
CA GLU A 148 12.45 -2.08 -11.05
C GLU A 148 12.77 -1.19 -9.86
N SER A 149 12.01 -0.10 -9.67
CA SER A 149 12.12 0.73 -8.48
C SER A 149 11.00 0.35 -7.52
N LEU A 150 11.34 -0.58 -6.63
CA LEU A 150 10.78 -0.69 -5.29
C LEU A 150 9.25 -0.65 -5.23
N ASP A 151 8.59 -1.71 -5.70
CA ASP A 151 7.54 -2.22 -4.81
C ASP A 151 8.33 -2.86 -3.67
N PRO A 152 8.17 -2.41 -2.41
CA PRO A 152 8.68 -3.17 -1.28
C PRO A 152 7.90 -4.48 -1.27
N GLU A 153 8.42 -5.47 -2.00
CA GLU A 153 8.09 -6.86 -1.77
C GLU A 153 8.43 -7.13 -0.30
N ASP A 154 7.37 -7.13 0.49
CA ASP A 154 7.17 -7.97 1.66
C ASP A 154 8.46 -8.39 2.37
N MET A 155 9.00 -7.51 3.21
CA MET A 155 9.71 -8.00 4.39
C MET A 155 8.66 -8.72 5.23
N GLU A 156 8.61 -10.06 5.14
CA GLU A 156 7.71 -10.91 5.92
C GLU A 156 7.76 -10.58 7.43
N GLU A 157 8.91 -10.12 7.93
CA GLU A 157 9.11 -9.63 9.30
C GLU A 157 8.24 -8.41 9.66
N GLU A 158 8.01 -7.48 8.72
CA GLU A 158 7.10 -6.34 8.96
C GLU A 158 5.64 -6.80 9.05
N VAL A 159 5.29 -7.89 8.34
CA VAL A 159 3.93 -8.41 8.33
C VAL A 159 3.59 -9.05 9.67
N ASP A 160 4.48 -9.86 10.23
CA ASP A 160 4.23 -10.52 11.52
C ASP A 160 4.13 -9.49 12.66
N ALA A 161 4.98 -8.45 12.68
CA ALA A 161 4.87 -7.36 13.65
C ALA A 161 3.55 -6.56 13.51
N GLN A 162 3.10 -6.31 12.27
CA GLN A 162 1.82 -5.66 12.00
C GLN A 162 0.63 -6.53 12.45
N VAL A 163 0.72 -7.84 12.26
CA VAL A 163 -0.30 -8.82 12.69
C VAL A 163 -0.45 -8.81 14.21
N GLU A 164 0.65 -8.85 14.95
CA GLU A 164 0.62 -8.77 16.42
C GLU A 164 0.01 -7.46 16.91
N LYS A 165 0.39 -6.34 16.28
CA LYS A 165 -0.19 -5.02 16.59
C LYS A 165 -1.71 -4.99 16.34
N VAL A 166 -2.16 -5.48 15.19
CA VAL A 166 -3.59 -5.54 14.82
C VAL A 166 -4.36 -6.45 15.77
N LEU A 167 -3.79 -7.60 16.14
CA LEU A 167 -4.37 -8.49 17.14
C LEU A 167 -4.53 -7.79 18.49
N HIS A 168 -3.49 -7.12 18.96
CA HIS A 168 -3.52 -6.39 20.23
C HIS A 168 -4.58 -5.27 20.21
N GLU A 169 -4.67 -4.50 19.13
CA GLU A 169 -5.66 -3.42 18.96
C GLU A 169 -7.10 -3.94 18.94
N ILE A 170 -7.38 -5.05 18.24
CA ILE A 170 -8.73 -5.61 18.11
C ILE A 170 -9.20 -6.24 19.43
N THR A 171 -8.27 -6.85 20.16
CA THR A 171 -8.53 -7.67 21.34
C THR A 171 -8.28 -6.90 22.63
N LYS A 172 -7.87 -5.62 22.53
CA LYS A 172 -7.53 -4.74 23.65
C LYS A 172 -6.51 -5.35 24.61
N GLY A 173 -5.62 -6.21 24.10
CA GLY A 173 -4.63 -6.92 24.91
C GLY A 173 -5.15 -8.11 25.71
N GLU A 174 -6.43 -8.51 25.58
CA GLU A 174 -7.00 -9.68 26.30
C GLU A 174 -6.34 -11.00 25.90
N LEU A 175 -5.81 -11.11 24.67
CA LEU A 175 -5.06 -12.28 24.20
C LEU A 175 -3.62 -12.34 24.73
N GLY A 176 -3.08 -11.22 25.23
CA GLY A 176 -1.72 -11.11 25.79
C GLY A 176 -1.67 -11.19 27.32
N SER A 177 -2.82 -11.21 28.01
CA SER A 177 -2.89 -11.20 29.48
C SER A 177 -3.22 -12.56 30.12
N LEU A 178 -3.36 -13.62 29.32
CA LEU A 178 -3.61 -14.97 29.83
C LEU A 178 -2.31 -15.78 29.73
N PRO A 179 -1.79 -16.30 30.86
CA PRO A 179 -0.60 -17.12 30.83
C PRO A 179 -0.91 -18.34 29.96
N SER A 180 0.00 -18.65 29.04
CA SER A 180 0.02 -19.94 28.35
C SER A 180 0.01 -21.04 29.41
N ALA A 181 -1.18 -21.59 29.69
CA ALA A 181 -1.34 -22.76 30.53
C ALA A 181 -0.95 -23.98 29.69
N GLY A 182 0.35 -24.11 29.47
CA GLY A 182 0.93 -25.12 28.60
C GLY A 182 2.44 -25.10 28.71
N THR A 183 2.96 -25.82 29.71
CA THR A 183 4.37 -26.25 29.84
C THR A 183 5.42 -25.15 30.00
N SER A 184 5.71 -24.78 31.24
CA SER A 184 7.10 -24.72 31.69
C SER A 184 7.20 -24.94 33.20
N VAL A 185 8.18 -25.77 33.54
CA VAL A 185 8.63 -26.23 34.85
C VAL A 185 8.93 -25.03 35.75
N PRO A 186 8.68 -25.08 37.08
CA PRO A 186 8.93 -23.94 37.96
C PRO A 186 10.45 -23.70 38.05
N ALA A 187 10.93 -22.71 37.29
CA ALA A 187 12.27 -22.16 37.47
C ALA A 187 12.25 -21.22 38.68
N ALA A 188 13.18 -21.47 39.58
CA ALA A 188 13.35 -20.79 40.84
C ALA A 188 13.52 -19.28 40.69
N GLN A 189 13.08 -18.59 41.74
CA GLN A 189 13.25 -17.17 42.02
C GLN A 189 14.66 -16.66 41.69
N VAL A 190 14.75 -15.58 40.91
CA VAL A 190 15.84 -14.62 41.06
C VAL A 190 15.31 -13.23 40.80
N ALA A 191 15.44 -12.39 41.83
CA ALA A 191 15.05 -10.99 41.84
C ALA A 191 15.95 -10.16 40.90
N GLN A 192 15.37 -9.11 40.31
CA GLN A 192 16.06 -8.02 39.64
C GLN A 192 17.06 -7.32 40.57
N PRO A 193 18.09 -6.69 39.99
CA PRO A 193 18.42 -5.33 40.40
C PRO A 193 18.21 -4.35 39.26
N ALA A 194 17.57 -3.24 39.63
CA ALA A 194 17.43 -2.02 38.87
C ALA A 194 18.78 -1.30 38.71
N ALA A 195 18.82 -0.44 37.69
CA ALA A 195 19.93 0.42 37.33
C ALA A 195 20.45 1.28 38.50
N ALA A 196 21.77 1.46 38.55
CA ALA A 196 22.44 2.52 39.31
C ALA A 196 23.48 3.18 38.38
N GLU A 197 23.24 4.44 38.06
CA GLU A 197 24.20 5.37 37.46
C GLU A 197 25.10 5.95 38.57
N SER A 198 26.36 6.20 38.21
CA SER A 198 27.33 7.20 38.74
C SER A 198 27.67 7.23 40.24
N ASP A 199 28.89 6.77 40.61
CA ASP A 199 29.85 7.49 41.51
C ASP A 199 31.13 6.70 41.91
N ASP A 200 31.55 5.63 41.22
CA ASP A 200 32.68 4.77 41.65
C ASP A 200 34.10 5.17 41.16
N GLU A 201 34.29 6.32 40.50
CA GLU A 201 35.63 6.72 40.02
C GLU A 201 36.49 7.43 41.08
N ASP A 202 35.88 8.17 42.01
CA ASP A 202 36.62 8.93 43.04
C ASP A 202 37.15 8.03 44.17
N ASP A 203 36.42 6.98 44.53
CA ASP A 203 36.78 6.05 45.61
C ASP A 203 37.95 5.10 45.21
N MET A 204 38.14 4.86 43.92
CA MET A 204 39.26 4.08 43.38
C MET A 204 40.57 4.88 43.38
N LEU A 205 40.50 6.19 43.14
CA LEU A 205 41.66 7.09 43.15
C LEU A 205 42.22 7.29 44.56
N GLU A 206 41.36 7.37 45.58
CA GLU A 206 41.81 7.44 46.99
C GLU A 206 42.53 6.16 47.44
N ARG A 207 42.04 4.99 47.02
CA ARG A 207 42.70 3.70 47.32
C ARG A 207 44.06 3.54 46.65
N LEU A 208 44.25 4.05 45.44
CA LEU A 208 45.54 4.02 44.74
C LEU A 208 46.58 4.97 45.36
N ASN A 209 46.15 6.10 45.91
CA ASN A 209 47.03 7.04 46.60
C ASN A 209 47.48 6.51 47.97
N ALA A 210 46.64 5.76 48.68
CA ALA A 210 47.00 5.12 49.94
C ALA A 210 48.02 3.97 49.81
N LEU A 211 48.26 3.47 48.59
CA LEU A 211 49.26 2.43 48.29
C LEU A 211 50.61 2.99 47.81
N LYS A 212 50.73 4.31 47.69
CA LYS A 212 51.97 5.01 47.27
C LYS A 212 52.60 5.87 48.38
N SER A 213 52.13 5.77 49.63
CA SER A 213 52.78 6.35 50.83
C SER A 213 53.37 5.27 51.71
#